data_AF-A0AAD4BAA2-F1
#
_entry.id   AF-A0AAD4BAA2-F1
#
_cell.length_a   1.000
_cell.length_b   1.000
_cell.length_c   1.000
_cell.angle_alpha   90.00
_cell.angle_beta   90.00
_cell.angle_gamma   90.00
#
_symmetry.space_group_name_H-M   'P 1'
#
loop_
_entity.id
_entity.type
_entity.pdbx_description
1 polymer ?
#
loop_
_entity_poly.entity_id
_entity_poly.type
_entity_poly.pdbx_seq_one_letter_code
_entity_poly.pdbx_strand_id
1 'polypeptide(L)'
;MQTPVDDVEIVILSHWHSDHSGGMLSFLGMRSPSARPCSVDLHPDRPEARGLAVPPTFDTVIGRLPDDPTFEQIENAGGKVRDV
;
A
#
# COMPACT_ATOMS: atom_id res chain seq x y z
N MET A 1 -6.38 20.05 -12.49
CA MET A 1 -6.83 19.88 -11.09
C MET A 1 -5.62 19.50 -10.27
N GLN A 2 -5.31 20.22 -9.19
CA GLN A 2 -4.28 19.81 -8.23
C GLN A 2 -4.97 19.15 -7.05
N THR A 3 -4.60 17.92 -6.73
CA THR A 3 -5.12 17.22 -5.55
C THR A 3 -4.38 17.73 -4.32
N PRO A 4 -5.07 18.15 -3.25
CA PRO A 4 -4.42 18.61 -2.02
C PRO A 4 -3.89 17.40 -1.24
N VAL A 5 -2.76 16.85 -1.66
CA VAL A 5 -2.21 15.60 -1.10
C VAL A 5 -1.91 15.68 0.39
N ASP A 6 -1.61 16.87 0.92
CA ASP A 6 -1.32 17.10 2.34
C ASP A 6 -2.58 17.00 3.23
N ASP A 7 -3.77 17.21 2.66
CA ASP A 7 -5.04 17.17 3.37
C ASP A 7 -5.58 15.74 3.55
N VAL A 8 -5.02 14.75 2.85
CA VAL A 8 -5.39 13.35 3.02
C VAL A 8 -4.92 12.86 4.39
N GLU A 9 -5.85 12.35 5.20
CA GLU A 9 -5.55 11.92 6.59
C GLU A 9 -5.35 10.41 6.72
N ILE A 10 -6.03 9.62 5.88
CA ILE A 10 -6.03 8.15 5.96
C ILE A 10 -6.03 7.57 4.54
N VAL A 11 -5.16 6.58 4.31
CA VAL A 11 -5.21 5.68 3.15
C VAL A 11 -5.81 4.35 3.60
N ILE A 12 -6.86 3.93 2.90
CA ILE A 12 -7.51 2.62 3.09
C ILE A 12 -7.45 1.90 1.74
N LEU A 13 -6.94 0.68 1.74
CA LEU A 13 -6.88 -0.15 0.53
C LEU A 13 -8.08 -1.08 0.51
N SER A 14 -8.74 -1.20 -0.65
CA SER A 14 -9.78 -2.22 -0.82
C SER A 14 -9.20 -3.63 -0.84
N HIS A 15 -7.95 -3.78 -1.28
CA HIS A 15 -7.22 -5.04 -1.34
C HIS A 15 -5.70 -4.81 -1.16
N TRP A 16 -4.99 -5.83 -0.66
CA TRP A 16 -3.53 -5.83 -0.53
C TRP A 16 -2.90 -6.67 -1.65
N HIS A 17 -2.52 -5.96 -2.71
CA HIS A 17 -1.62 -6.41 -3.75
C HIS A 17 -0.98 -5.18 -4.43
N SER A 18 0.23 -5.35 -4.96
CA SER A 18 1.10 -4.23 -5.36
C SER A 18 0.52 -3.29 -6.43
N ASP A 19 -0.41 -3.76 -7.27
CA ASP A 19 -1.12 -2.92 -8.25
C ASP A 19 -2.16 -1.98 -7.59
N HIS A 20 -2.52 -2.22 -6.33
CA HIS A 20 -3.33 -1.33 -5.49
C HIS A 20 -2.50 -0.61 -4.42
N SER A 21 -1.47 -1.24 -3.85
CA SER A 21 -0.68 -0.69 -2.75
C SER A 21 0.59 0.05 -3.21
N GLY A 22 1.13 -0.27 -4.40
CA GLY A 22 2.47 0.16 -4.82
C GLY A 22 2.61 1.67 -5.03
N GLY A 23 1.53 2.35 -5.42
CA GLY A 23 1.52 3.82 -5.57
C GLY A 23 1.59 4.59 -4.24
N MET A 24 1.42 3.91 -3.11
CA MET A 24 1.33 4.54 -1.79
C MET A 24 2.63 5.23 -1.37
N LEU A 25 3.79 4.62 -1.65
CA LEU A 25 5.08 5.23 -1.31
C LEU A 25 5.31 6.53 -2.10
N SER A 26 4.92 6.54 -3.38
CA SER A 26 4.96 7.76 -4.19
C SER A 26 4.00 8.83 -3.66
N PHE A 27 2.80 8.45 -3.23
CA PHE A 27 1.85 9.37 -2.60
C PHE A 27 2.43 9.99 -1.32
N LEU A 28 2.97 9.18 -0.42
CA LEU A 28 3.58 9.66 0.82
C LEU A 28 4.77 10.60 0.53
N GLY A 29 5.61 10.27 -0.46
CA GLY A 29 6.72 11.12 -0.89
C GLY A 29 6.32 12.43 -1.58
N MET A 30 5.07 12.59 -2.03
CA MET A 30 4.55 13.86 -2.56
C MET A 30 4.11 14.83 -1.47
N ARG A 31 3.97 14.37 -0.22
CA ARG A 31 3.50 15.20 0.89
C ARG A 31 4.60 16.12 1.41
N SER A 32 4.23 17.30 1.89
CA SER A 32 5.19 18.21 2.52
C SER A 32 5.68 17.65 3.87
N PRO A 33 6.94 17.94 4.29
CA PRO A 33 7.43 17.54 5.61
C PRO A 33 6.64 18.13 6.79
N SER A 34 5.92 19.23 6.56
CA SER A 34 5.03 19.88 7.53
C SER A 34 3.59 19.35 7.49
N ALA A 35 3.26 18.46 6.56
CA ALA A 35 1.93 17.88 6.47
C ALA A 35 1.58 17.12 7.75
N ARG A 36 0.28 17.07 8.08
CA ARG A 36 -0.19 16.23 9.17
C ARG A 36 0.14 14.76 8.87
N PRO A 37 0.40 13.92 9.89
CA PRO A 37 0.65 12.49 9.66
C PRO A 37 -0.50 11.84 8.90
N CYS A 38 -0.18 11.06 7.85
CA CYS A 38 -1.15 10.28 7.11
C CYS A 38 -1.15 8.85 7.66
N SER A 39 -2.31 8.38 8.11
CA SER A 39 -2.44 7.01 8.58
C SER A 39 -2.63 6.06 7.40
N VAL A 40 -1.99 4.89 7.46
CA VAL A 40 -2.20 3.83 6.48
C VAL A 40 -2.81 2.64 7.21
N ASP A 41 -4.03 2.30 6.83
CA ASP A 41 -4.79 1.19 7.39
C ASP A 41 -4.39 -0.12 6.68
N LEU A 42 -3.70 -1.00 7.42
CA LEU A 42 -3.20 -2.27 6.92
C LEU A 42 -3.31 -3.34 8.00
N HIS A 43 -3.85 -4.50 7.63
CA HIS A 43 -3.86 -5.64 8.52
C HIS A 43 -2.42 -6.15 8.78
N PRO A 44 -2.07 -6.52 10.03
CA PRO A 44 -0.73 -7.02 10.38
C PRO A 44 -0.36 -8.29 9.59
N ASP A 45 -1.30 -9.22 9.44
CA ASP A 45 -1.09 -10.50 8.74
C ASP A 45 -1.36 -10.46 7.22
N ARG A 46 -1.29 -9.28 6.58
CA ARG A 46 -1.47 -9.21 5.12
C ARG A 46 -0.32 -9.93 4.40
N PRO A 47 -0.54 -10.49 3.19
CA PRO A 47 0.53 -11.10 2.42
C PRO A 47 1.56 -10.06 1.96
N GLU A 48 2.82 -10.49 1.84
CA GLU A 48 3.91 -9.64 1.32
C GLU A 48 3.83 -9.45 -0.21
N ALA A 49 3.25 -10.42 -0.92
CA ALA A 49 3.04 -10.37 -2.36
C ALA A 49 1.91 -11.32 -2.79
N ARG A 50 1.43 -11.14 -4.02
CA ARG A 50 0.34 -11.95 -4.58
C ARG A 50 0.75 -12.72 -5.83
N GLY A 51 0.48 -14.02 -5.82
CA GLY A 51 0.62 -14.90 -6.98
C GLY A 51 -0.53 -14.76 -7.98
N LEU A 52 -0.26 -15.08 -9.24
CA LEU A 52 -1.24 -15.18 -10.31
C LEU A 52 -1.37 -16.66 -10.70
N ALA A 53 -2.57 -17.22 -10.55
CA ALA A 53 -2.89 -18.59 -10.93
C ALA A 53 -4.11 -18.57 -11.87
N VAL A 54 -4.12 -19.50 -12.84
CA VAL A 54 -5.14 -19.50 -13.90
C VAL A 54 -6.32 -20.41 -13.49
N PRO A 55 -7.57 -19.95 -13.63
CA PRO A 55 -8.74 -20.81 -13.44
C PRO A 55 -8.79 -21.94 -14.48
N PRO A 56 -9.51 -23.04 -14.21
CA PRO A 56 -10.35 -23.25 -13.03
C PRO A 56 -9.62 -23.90 -11.85
N THR A 57 -8.44 -24.48 -12.05
CA THR A 57 -7.81 -25.30 -11.00
C THR A 57 -6.95 -24.50 -10.04
N PHE A 58 -6.33 -23.40 -10.49
CA PHE A 58 -5.42 -22.59 -9.69
C PHE A 58 -4.22 -23.36 -9.09
N ASP A 59 -3.92 -24.57 -9.60
CA ASP A 59 -2.89 -25.47 -9.05
C ASP A 59 -1.45 -25.00 -9.33
N THR A 60 -1.27 -24.04 -10.24
CA THR A 60 0.05 -23.54 -10.63
C THR A 60 0.06 -22.02 -10.62
N VAL A 61 0.98 -21.46 -9.85
CA VAL A 61 1.30 -20.04 -9.88
C VAL A 61 2.16 -19.78 -11.12
N ILE A 62 1.61 -19.05 -12.09
CA ILE A 62 2.27 -18.75 -13.37
C ILE A 62 3.04 -17.42 -13.36
N GLY A 63 2.89 -16.65 -12.29
CA GLY A 63 3.52 -15.36 -12.11
C GLY A 63 3.19 -14.77 -10.75
N ARG A 64 3.75 -13.60 -10.47
CA ARG A 64 3.48 -12.87 -9.24
C ARG A 64 3.50 -11.38 -9.50
N LEU A 65 2.69 -10.66 -8.74
CA LEU A 65 2.82 -9.22 -8.60
C LEU A 65 4.09 -8.90 -7.79
N PRO A 66 4.65 -7.69 -7.96
CA PRO A 66 5.68 -7.15 -7.07
C PRO A 66 5.31 -7.26 -5.58
N ASP A 67 6.30 -7.03 -4.73
CA ASP A 67 6.07 -6.94 -3.28
C ASP A 67 5.18 -5.72 -2.96
N ASP A 68 4.28 -5.90 -2.00
CA ASP A 68 3.57 -4.81 -1.36
C ASP A 68 4.54 -3.99 -0.46
N PRO A 69 4.32 -2.68 -0.26
CA PRO A 69 5.15 -1.90 0.64
C PRO A 69 5.20 -2.48 2.06
N THR A 70 6.43 -2.62 2.59
CA THR A 70 6.63 -3.04 3.98
C THR A 70 6.18 -1.94 4.94
N PHE A 71 5.93 -2.30 6.19
CA PHE A 71 5.60 -1.32 7.22
C PHE A 71 6.72 -0.29 7.41
N GLU A 72 7.97 -0.75 7.44
CA GLU A 72 9.14 0.12 7.53
C GLU A 72 9.25 1.09 6.34
N GLN A 73 8.99 0.63 5.11
CA GLN A 73 8.99 1.52 3.94
C GLN A 73 7.91 2.61 4.03
N ILE A 74 6.72 2.25 4.54
CA ILE A 74 5.62 3.19 4.75
C ILE A 74 5.97 4.22 5.81
N GLU A 75 6.52 3.79 6.95
CA GLU A 75 6.92 4.67 8.04
C GLU A 75 8.06 5.60 7.63
N ASN A 76 9.08 5.08 6.94
CA ASN A 76 10.18 5.86 6.40
C ASN A 76 9.73 6.90 5.35
N ALA A 77 8.63 6.64 4.65
CA ALA A 77 8.01 7.59 3.73
C ALA A 77 7.12 8.64 4.43
N GLY A 78 6.98 8.59 5.77
CA GLY A 78 6.17 9.53 6.56
C GLY A 78 4.72 9.08 6.79
N GLY A 79 4.37 7.85 6.43
CA GLY A 79 3.11 7.23 6.80
C GLY A 79 3.10 6.76 8.25
N LYS A 80 1.91 6.59 8.82
CA LYS A 80 1.70 5.96 10.13
C LYS A 80 0.85 4.71 9.97
N VAL A 81 1.45 3.54 10.11
CA VAL A 81 0.71 2.27 10.05
C VAL A 81 -0.25 2.18 11.24
N ARG A 82 -1.49 1.73 10.98
CA ARG A 82 -2.47 1.39 12.02
C ARG A 82 -2.94 -0.04 11.83
N ASP A 83 -2.94 -0.80 12.93
CA ASP A 83 -3.57 -2.11 13.00
C ASP A 83 -5.08 -1.91 13.19
N VAL A 84 -5.86 -2.49 12.27
CA VAL A 84 -7.33 -2.53 12.35
C VAL A 84 -7.80 -3.95 12.07
#